data_AF-A0A2T8X4T7-F1
#
_entry.id   AF-A0A2T8X4T7-F1
#
_cell.length_a   1.000
_cell.length_b   1.000
_cell.length_c   1.000
_cell.angle_alpha   90.00
_cell.angle_beta   90.00
_cell.angle_gamma   90.00
#
_symmetry.space_group_name_H-M   'P 1'
#
loop_
_entity.id
_entity.type
_entity.pdbx_description
1 polymer ?
#
loop_
_entity_poly.entity_id
_entity_poly.type
_entity_poly.pdbx_seq_one_letter_code
_entity_poly.pdbx_strand_id
1 'polypeptide(L)'
;MSDNTLVSDYGMCEEEQVARIAWFYYHDGLTQSEISERLGLTRLKVSRLLEKGHQSGIIRVQINSRFEGCLEYENALRNHFALQNIRVLPALPDADIGLRLGIGAAHMLMESLRPQQLLAVGFGEATMTTLKRLSGFISAQQIRLVTLSGGVGPYMTGIGQLDAACSVSIMPAPLRASSQEIACTLRNENSVRDVMLTAQAADAAIVGIGAINQKDQASILKSGYITQGEQLMIGRKGAVGDILGYFFDAHGEIIPDIKIHNELIGLKLNSLSTIPTVIGVAGGEQKAEAIIAAMRGNYINALVTDQKTAGKIIQLIEK
;
A
#
# COMPACT_ATOMS: atom_id res chain seq x y z
N MET A 1 46.94 4.19 -24.98
CA MET A 1 46.58 3.31 -23.85
C MET A 1 45.48 4.02 -23.08
N SER A 2 44.28 3.98 -23.63
CA SER A 2 43.19 3.04 -23.31
C SER A 2 42.28 3.69 -22.27
N ASP A 3 41.55 4.67 -22.80
CA ASP A 3 40.41 5.34 -22.22
C ASP A 3 39.23 4.35 -22.26
N ASN A 4 38.75 3.92 -21.08
CA ASN A 4 37.74 2.86 -20.95
C ASN A 4 36.42 3.48 -20.48
N THR A 5 35.83 4.30 -21.32
CA THR A 5 34.43 4.73 -21.21
C THR A 5 33.65 4.13 -22.37
N LEU A 6 33.09 2.94 -22.15
CA LEU A 6 32.10 2.34 -23.02
C LEU A 6 30.78 3.10 -22.87
N VAL A 7 30.65 4.19 -23.62
CA VAL A 7 29.38 4.85 -23.92
C VAL A 7 28.61 3.91 -24.86
N SER A 8 27.45 3.40 -24.44
CA SER A 8 26.56 2.68 -25.35
C SER A 8 25.93 3.67 -26.34
N ASP A 9 25.91 3.32 -27.62
CA ASP A 9 25.58 4.15 -28.79
C ASP A 9 24.14 4.75 -28.86
N TYR A 10 23.39 4.74 -27.77
CA TYR A 10 22.13 5.49 -27.63
C TYR A 10 22.13 6.15 -26.25
N GLY A 11 22.23 7.49 -26.20
CA GLY A 11 22.21 8.32 -24.98
C GLY A 11 20.87 8.34 -24.25
N MET A 12 20.14 7.23 -24.26
CA MET A 12 18.86 7.05 -23.60
C MET A 12 19.05 6.84 -22.10
N CYS A 13 18.21 7.48 -21.29
CA CYS A 13 18.16 7.17 -19.87
C CYS A 13 17.57 5.77 -19.63
N GLU A 14 17.78 5.21 -18.44
CA GLU A 14 17.36 3.84 -18.14
C GLU A 14 15.83 3.65 -18.25
N GLU A 15 15.05 4.63 -17.83
CA GLU A 15 13.57 4.60 -17.96
C GLU A 15 13.14 4.51 -19.43
N GLU A 16 13.80 5.26 -20.31
CA GLU A 16 13.54 5.21 -21.75
C GLU A 16 13.91 3.85 -22.35
N GLN A 17 15.00 3.22 -21.87
CA GLN A 17 15.37 1.85 -22.27
C GLN A 17 14.30 0.84 -21.86
N VAL A 18 13.78 0.92 -20.62
CA VAL A 18 12.69 0.05 -20.15
C VAL A 18 11.45 0.22 -21.02
N ALA A 19 11.04 1.46 -21.29
CA ALA A 19 9.85 1.75 -22.09
C ALA A 19 9.96 1.20 -23.53
N ARG A 20 11.10 1.42 -24.22
CA ARG A 20 11.30 0.90 -25.58
C ARG A 20 11.35 -0.61 -25.63
N ILE A 21 12.06 -1.25 -24.69
CA ILE A 21 12.13 -2.71 -24.60
C ILE A 21 10.74 -3.29 -24.35
N ALA A 22 9.95 -2.69 -23.47
CA ALA A 22 8.59 -3.12 -23.19
C ALA A 22 7.69 -3.03 -24.44
N TRP A 23 7.80 -1.94 -25.20
CA TRP A 23 7.04 -1.77 -26.45
C TRP A 23 7.41 -2.85 -27.47
N PHE A 24 8.70 -3.02 -27.75
CA PHE A 24 9.19 -4.03 -28.70
C PHE A 24 8.76 -5.45 -28.30
N TYR A 25 8.77 -5.76 -27.01
CA TYR A 25 8.42 -7.09 -26.53
C TYR A 25 6.91 -7.36 -26.58
N TYR A 26 6.08 -6.45 -26.06
CA TYR A 26 4.64 -6.69 -25.87
C TYR A 26 3.77 -6.26 -27.06
N HIS A 27 4.13 -5.20 -27.78
CA HIS A 27 3.34 -4.68 -28.90
C HIS A 27 3.87 -5.17 -30.25
N ASP A 28 5.19 -5.12 -30.46
CA ASP A 28 5.79 -5.55 -31.72
C ASP A 28 6.08 -7.06 -31.77
N GLY A 29 5.96 -7.76 -30.63
CA GLY A 29 6.10 -9.22 -30.53
C GLY A 29 7.52 -9.74 -30.72
N LEU A 30 8.54 -8.89 -30.55
CA LEU A 30 9.94 -9.29 -30.70
C LEU A 30 10.42 -10.15 -29.53
N THR A 31 11.27 -11.12 -29.83
CA THR A 31 11.98 -11.91 -28.83
C THR A 31 13.03 -11.06 -28.11
N GLN A 32 13.41 -11.45 -26.89
CA GLN A 32 14.47 -10.75 -26.15
C GLN A 32 15.81 -10.76 -26.90
N SER A 33 16.07 -11.76 -27.75
CA SER A 33 17.28 -11.83 -28.58
C SER A 33 17.26 -10.78 -29.69
N GLU A 34 16.14 -10.65 -30.42
CA GLU A 34 15.99 -9.63 -31.46
C GLU A 34 16.08 -8.21 -30.89
N ILE A 35 15.50 -7.98 -29.71
CA ILE A 35 15.61 -6.70 -28.99
C ILE A 35 17.07 -6.44 -28.59
N SER A 36 17.80 -7.47 -28.15
CA SER A 36 19.19 -7.36 -27.73
C SER A 36 20.10 -6.91 -28.87
N GLU A 37 19.93 -7.48 -30.06
CA GLU A 37 20.64 -7.09 -31.28
C GLU A 37 20.29 -5.66 -31.70
N ARG A 38 18.99 -5.31 -31.65
CA ARG A 38 18.50 -4.01 -32.09
C ARG A 38 18.96 -2.83 -31.23
N LEU A 39 19.09 -3.05 -29.91
CA LEU A 39 19.48 -2.01 -28.96
C LEU A 39 20.96 -2.09 -28.53
N GLY A 40 21.73 -3.05 -29.06
CA GLY A 40 23.12 -3.27 -28.65
C GLY A 40 23.26 -3.63 -27.17
N LEU A 41 22.25 -4.31 -26.60
CA LEU A 41 22.23 -4.75 -25.20
C LEU A 41 22.45 -6.26 -25.12
N THR A 42 22.89 -6.77 -23.98
CA THR A 42 22.91 -8.23 -23.77
C THR A 42 21.48 -8.73 -23.52
N ARG A 43 21.16 -9.96 -23.95
CA ARG A 43 19.87 -10.61 -23.64
C ARG A 43 19.55 -10.60 -22.14
N LEU A 44 20.56 -10.81 -21.28
CA LEU A 44 20.41 -10.74 -19.83
C LEU A 44 20.00 -9.34 -19.36
N LYS A 45 20.57 -8.28 -19.95
CA LYS A 45 20.19 -6.89 -19.64
C LYS A 45 18.76 -6.58 -20.11
N VAL A 46 18.35 -7.05 -21.29
CA VAL A 46 16.97 -6.93 -21.77
C VAL A 46 15.99 -7.59 -20.81
N SER A 47 16.27 -8.84 -20.38
CA SER A 47 15.45 -9.56 -19.41
C SER A 47 15.34 -8.81 -18.08
N ARG A 48 16.45 -8.28 -17.55
CA ARG A 48 16.47 -7.50 -16.31
C ARG A 48 15.68 -6.20 -16.43
N LEU A 49 15.76 -5.52 -17.57
CA LEU A 49 15.02 -4.26 -17.80
C LEU A 49 13.51 -4.50 -17.94
N LEU A 50 13.09 -5.60 -18.58
CA LEU A 50 11.67 -6.01 -18.57
C LEU A 50 11.18 -6.28 -17.16
N GLU A 51 11.94 -7.05 -16.38
CA GLU A 51 11.60 -7.35 -14.98
C GLU A 51 11.53 -6.08 -14.13
N LYS A 52 12.48 -5.16 -14.30
CA LYS A 52 12.47 -3.85 -13.66
C LYS A 52 11.25 -3.01 -14.07
N GLY A 53 10.85 -3.05 -15.32
CA GLY A 53 9.63 -2.38 -15.80
C GLY A 53 8.35 -2.86 -15.14
N HIS A 54 8.24 -4.18 -14.88
CA HIS A 54 7.15 -4.75 -14.06
C HIS A 54 7.26 -4.37 -12.58
N GLN A 55 8.48 -4.20 -12.07
CA GLN A 55 8.73 -3.83 -10.67
C GLN A 55 8.47 -2.36 -10.38
N SER A 56 8.79 -1.46 -11.29
CA SER A 56 8.53 -0.02 -11.17
C SER A 56 7.11 0.36 -11.57
N GLY A 57 6.35 -0.53 -12.21
CA GLY A 57 5.02 -0.21 -12.73
C GLY A 57 5.02 0.61 -14.02
N ILE A 58 6.19 0.76 -14.68
CA ILE A 58 6.28 1.28 -16.06
C ILE A 58 5.50 0.35 -17.00
N ILE A 59 5.59 -0.96 -16.76
CA ILE A 59 4.83 -1.97 -17.49
C ILE A 59 3.61 -2.35 -16.65
N ARG A 60 2.42 -2.02 -17.15
CA ARG A 60 1.14 -2.41 -16.57
C ARG A 60 0.50 -3.53 -17.38
N VAL A 61 0.13 -4.62 -16.73
CA VAL A 61 -0.62 -5.71 -17.36
C VAL A 61 -2.08 -5.59 -16.96
N GLN A 62 -2.93 -5.32 -17.94
CA GLN A 62 -4.38 -5.29 -17.78
C GLN A 62 -4.99 -6.58 -18.36
N ILE A 63 -5.72 -7.32 -17.52
CA ILE A 63 -6.42 -8.54 -17.93
C ILE A 63 -7.91 -8.24 -17.96
N ASN A 64 -8.48 -8.16 -19.16
CA ASN A 64 -9.91 -7.98 -19.37
C ASN A 64 -10.57 -9.35 -19.54
N SER A 65 -11.15 -9.87 -18.46
CA SER A 65 -11.71 -11.22 -18.40
C SER A 65 -12.99 -11.27 -17.57
N ARG A 66 -13.91 -12.16 -17.96
CA ARG A 66 -15.19 -12.41 -17.27
C ARG A 66 -15.17 -13.64 -16.34
N PHE A 67 -14.03 -14.33 -16.19
CA PHE A 67 -13.98 -15.62 -15.49
C PHE A 67 -14.05 -15.50 -13.96
N GLU A 68 -14.77 -16.46 -13.34
CA GLU A 68 -15.67 -16.26 -12.20
C GLU A 68 -15.08 -16.33 -10.78
N GLY A 69 -14.01 -17.10 -10.54
CA GLY A 69 -13.70 -17.53 -9.16
C GLY A 69 -13.37 -16.41 -8.15
N CYS A 70 -12.71 -15.34 -8.58
CA CYS A 70 -12.47 -14.16 -7.73
C CYS A 70 -13.61 -13.14 -7.82
N LEU A 71 -14.33 -13.11 -8.94
CA LEU A 71 -15.45 -12.20 -9.15
C LEU A 71 -16.64 -12.51 -8.23
N GLU A 72 -16.87 -13.79 -7.91
CA GLU A 72 -17.89 -14.19 -6.93
C GLU A 72 -17.63 -13.58 -5.55
N TYR A 73 -16.41 -13.75 -5.03
CA TYR A 73 -16.00 -13.14 -3.75
C TYR A 73 -16.06 -11.61 -3.81
N GLU A 74 -15.58 -11.01 -4.90
CA GLU A 74 -15.66 -9.56 -5.09
C GLU A 74 -17.10 -9.06 -5.04
N ASN A 75 -18.02 -9.70 -5.76
CA ASN A 75 -19.43 -9.31 -5.81
C ASN A 75 -20.12 -9.50 -4.45
N ALA A 76 -19.89 -10.63 -3.77
CA ALA A 76 -20.47 -10.90 -2.46
C ALA A 76 -20.03 -9.86 -1.42
N LEU A 77 -18.72 -9.58 -1.33
CA LEU A 77 -18.16 -8.63 -0.38
C LEU A 77 -18.55 -7.18 -0.73
N ARG A 78 -18.55 -6.82 -2.02
CA ARG A 78 -18.99 -5.49 -2.48
C ARG A 78 -20.43 -5.22 -2.07
N ASN A 79 -21.32 -6.19 -2.28
CA ASN A 79 -22.74 -6.05 -1.95
C ASN A 79 -22.99 -6.03 -0.43
N HIS A 80 -22.30 -6.88 0.33
CA HIS A 80 -22.51 -6.98 1.78
C HIS A 80 -22.00 -5.75 2.54
N PHE A 81 -20.83 -5.21 2.16
CA PHE A 81 -20.17 -4.09 2.85
C PHE A 81 -20.29 -2.74 2.13
N ALA A 82 -21.04 -2.68 1.02
CA ALA A 82 -21.18 -1.48 0.18
C ALA A 82 -19.84 -0.84 -0.24
N LEU A 83 -18.84 -1.68 -0.53
CA LEU A 83 -17.53 -1.21 -0.98
C LEU A 83 -17.65 -0.54 -2.36
N GLN A 84 -16.93 0.56 -2.55
CA GLN A 84 -16.79 1.20 -3.86
C GLN A 84 -16.01 0.30 -4.81
N ASN A 85 -14.88 -0.24 -4.35
CA ASN A 85 -13.99 -1.09 -5.14
C ASN A 85 -13.50 -2.28 -4.33
N ILE A 86 -13.34 -3.42 -4.99
CA ILE A 86 -12.72 -4.59 -4.36
C ILE A 86 -11.93 -5.38 -5.39
N ARG A 87 -10.78 -5.91 -4.97
CA ARG A 87 -9.96 -6.81 -5.75
C ARG A 87 -9.58 -8.04 -4.92
N VAL A 88 -9.95 -9.21 -5.41
CA VAL A 88 -9.56 -10.49 -4.82
C VAL A 88 -8.53 -11.15 -5.74
N LEU A 89 -7.34 -11.39 -5.20
CA LEU A 89 -6.28 -12.04 -5.95
C LEU A 89 -6.44 -13.56 -5.92
N PRO A 90 -6.34 -14.26 -7.08
CA PRO A 90 -6.43 -15.71 -7.12
C PRO A 90 -5.42 -16.39 -6.19
N ALA A 91 -5.80 -17.47 -5.55
CA ALA A 91 -4.88 -18.27 -4.75
C ALA A 91 -3.73 -18.78 -5.64
N LEU A 92 -2.50 -18.62 -5.16
CA LEU A 92 -1.32 -19.21 -5.78
C LEU A 92 -0.48 -19.79 -4.63
N PRO A 93 -0.41 -21.13 -4.50
CA PRO A 93 0.46 -21.77 -3.52
C PRO A 93 1.91 -21.30 -3.69
N ASP A 94 2.64 -21.23 -2.57
CA ASP A 94 4.09 -20.94 -2.51
C ASP A 94 4.53 -19.55 -3.00
N ALA A 95 3.60 -18.69 -3.44
CA ALA A 95 3.90 -17.33 -3.83
C ALA A 95 3.87 -16.37 -2.64
N ASP A 96 4.74 -15.36 -2.67
CA ASP A 96 4.72 -14.26 -1.70
C ASP A 96 3.42 -13.45 -1.82
N ILE A 97 2.55 -13.61 -0.83
CA ILE A 97 1.25 -12.94 -0.79
C ILE A 97 1.39 -11.43 -0.60
N GLY A 98 2.39 -10.97 0.16
CA GLY A 98 2.62 -9.54 0.40
C GLY A 98 2.98 -8.83 -0.90
N LEU A 99 3.85 -9.45 -1.70
CA LEU A 99 4.21 -8.95 -3.03
C LEU A 99 3.00 -8.86 -3.96
N ARG A 100 2.18 -9.91 -4.00
CA ARG A 100 1.00 -9.97 -4.88
C ARG A 100 -0.06 -8.96 -4.48
N LEU A 101 -0.32 -8.80 -3.18
CA LEU A 101 -1.22 -7.76 -2.66
C LEU A 101 -0.75 -6.36 -3.08
N GLY A 102 0.56 -6.10 -3.00
CA GLY A 102 1.13 -4.82 -3.44
C GLY A 102 0.90 -4.54 -4.93
N ILE A 103 1.04 -5.55 -5.80
CA ILE A 103 0.75 -5.42 -7.24
C ILE A 103 -0.76 -5.17 -7.46
N GLY A 104 -1.63 -5.93 -6.80
CA GLY A 104 -3.08 -5.76 -6.91
C GLY A 104 -3.55 -4.37 -6.47
N ALA A 105 -2.99 -3.86 -5.37
CA ALA A 105 -3.31 -2.55 -4.85
C ALA A 105 -2.75 -1.41 -5.70
N ALA A 106 -1.57 -1.59 -6.29
CA ALA A 106 -1.02 -0.62 -7.23
C ALA A 106 -1.94 -0.46 -8.44
N HIS A 107 -2.41 -1.58 -9.01
CA HIS A 107 -3.36 -1.52 -10.12
C HIS A 107 -4.69 -0.86 -9.75
N MET A 108 -5.25 -1.13 -8.56
CA MET A 108 -6.46 -0.45 -8.10
C MET A 108 -6.25 1.06 -7.95
N LEU A 109 -5.09 1.49 -7.44
CA LEU A 109 -4.73 2.90 -7.36
C LEU A 109 -4.58 3.54 -8.73
N MET A 110 -4.00 2.85 -9.72
CA MET A 110 -3.90 3.34 -11.11
C MET A 110 -5.27 3.53 -11.78
N GLU A 111 -6.33 2.90 -11.28
CA GLU A 111 -7.71 3.05 -11.76
C GLU A 111 -8.46 4.14 -10.98
N SER A 112 -8.08 4.36 -9.73
CA SER A 112 -8.77 5.29 -8.82
C SER A 112 -8.21 6.72 -8.91
N LEU A 113 -6.91 6.87 -9.18
CA LEU A 113 -6.22 8.16 -9.20
C LEU A 113 -6.22 8.80 -10.59
N ARG A 114 -6.41 10.12 -10.60
CA ARG A 114 -6.27 11.01 -11.77
C ARG A 114 -4.94 11.77 -11.69
N PRO A 115 -4.47 12.34 -12.81
CA PRO A 115 -3.24 13.14 -12.80
C PRO A 115 -3.26 14.24 -11.74
N GLN A 116 -2.12 14.47 -11.07
CA GLN A 116 -1.89 15.52 -10.07
C GLN A 116 -2.71 15.40 -8.75
N GLN A 117 -3.49 14.34 -8.58
CA GLN A 117 -4.19 14.07 -7.33
C GLN A 117 -3.23 13.74 -6.18
N LEU A 118 -3.75 13.87 -4.96
CA LEU A 118 -3.06 13.64 -3.70
C LEU A 118 -3.42 12.26 -3.14
N LEU A 119 -2.41 11.42 -2.95
CA LEU A 119 -2.51 10.12 -2.32
C LEU A 119 -1.97 10.16 -0.89
N ALA A 120 -2.84 9.91 0.09
CA ALA A 120 -2.44 9.72 1.47
C ALA A 120 -1.99 8.26 1.71
N VAL A 121 -0.86 8.08 2.38
CA VAL A 121 -0.25 6.75 2.56
C VAL A 121 -0.05 6.44 4.02
N GLY A 122 -0.50 5.26 4.45
CA GLY A 122 -0.15 4.66 5.74
C GLY A 122 1.15 3.87 5.68
N PHE A 123 1.74 3.61 6.84
CA PHE A 123 2.91 2.75 6.96
C PHE A 123 2.55 1.25 6.89
N GLY A 124 3.56 0.41 6.72
CA GLY A 124 3.42 -1.05 6.73
C GLY A 124 3.90 -1.72 5.44
N GLU A 125 4.19 -3.01 5.52
CA GLU A 125 4.79 -3.75 4.41
C GLU A 125 3.90 -3.79 3.16
N ALA A 126 2.59 -3.98 3.33
CA ALA A 126 1.64 -4.02 2.22
C ALA A 126 1.56 -2.67 1.49
N THR A 127 1.49 -1.55 2.22
CA THR A 127 1.43 -0.21 1.62
C THR A 127 2.75 0.19 0.97
N MET A 128 3.88 -0.12 1.61
CA MET A 128 5.21 0.17 1.04
C MET A 128 5.48 -0.67 -0.21
N THR A 129 5.07 -1.93 -0.23
CA THR A 129 5.18 -2.78 -1.42
C THR A 129 4.29 -2.27 -2.55
N THR A 130 3.10 -1.76 -2.21
CA THR A 130 2.23 -1.09 -3.19
C THR A 130 2.89 0.15 -3.79
N LEU A 131 3.43 1.04 -2.95
CA LEU A 131 4.15 2.24 -3.39
C LEU A 131 5.31 1.92 -4.34
N LYS A 132 6.10 0.89 -4.05
CA LYS A 132 7.19 0.44 -4.94
C LYS A 132 6.67 0.07 -6.33
N ARG A 133 5.53 -0.63 -6.40
CA ARG A 133 4.89 -1.05 -7.65
C ARG A 133 4.16 0.07 -8.38
N LEU A 134 3.90 1.19 -7.71
CA LEU A 134 3.22 2.36 -8.25
C LEU A 134 4.19 3.46 -8.72
N SER A 135 5.51 3.30 -8.52
CA SER A 135 6.47 4.40 -8.69
C SER A 135 6.47 5.04 -10.08
N GLY A 136 6.46 4.25 -11.15
CA GLY A 136 6.38 4.73 -12.52
C GLY A 136 5.06 5.47 -12.82
N PHE A 137 3.95 5.02 -12.24
CA PHE A 137 2.67 5.72 -12.36
C PHE A 137 2.67 7.06 -11.60
N ILE A 138 3.26 7.09 -10.40
CA ILE A 138 3.41 8.32 -9.60
C ILE A 138 4.17 9.38 -10.40
N SER A 139 5.31 9.00 -10.99
CA SER A 139 6.11 9.90 -11.82
C SER A 139 5.34 10.36 -13.06
N ALA A 140 4.79 9.43 -13.84
CA ALA A 140 4.12 9.73 -15.11
C ALA A 140 2.85 10.59 -14.94
N GLN A 141 2.09 10.39 -13.86
CA GLN A 141 0.84 11.10 -13.60
C GLN A 141 1.00 12.26 -12.60
N GLN A 142 2.24 12.55 -12.16
CA GLN A 142 2.56 13.59 -11.20
C GLN A 142 1.74 13.49 -9.89
N ILE A 143 1.53 12.28 -9.40
CA ILE A 143 0.78 12.05 -8.16
C ILE A 143 1.56 12.63 -6.98
N ARG A 144 0.87 13.40 -6.13
CA ARG A 144 1.44 13.95 -4.90
C ARG A 144 1.21 12.97 -3.77
N LEU A 145 2.21 12.80 -2.88
CA LEU A 145 2.10 11.90 -1.74
C LEU A 145 2.08 12.67 -0.42
N VAL A 146 1.31 12.16 0.54
CA VAL A 146 1.31 12.66 1.91
C VAL A 146 1.22 11.50 2.91
N THR A 147 1.97 11.56 4.01
CA THR A 147 1.92 10.50 5.04
C THR A 147 0.75 10.69 6.00
N LEU A 148 0.00 9.62 6.29
CA LEU A 148 -1.12 9.63 7.25
C LEU A 148 -0.65 9.72 8.71
N SER A 149 0.61 9.38 9.00
CA SER A 149 1.18 9.38 10.35
C SER A 149 2.62 9.84 10.36
N GLY A 150 3.13 10.15 11.55
CA GLY A 150 4.56 10.25 11.80
C GLY A 150 5.28 8.90 11.65
N GLY A 151 6.59 8.93 11.91
CA GLY A 151 7.49 7.78 11.90
C GLY A 151 8.68 7.98 10.97
N VAL A 152 8.49 8.64 9.82
CA VAL A 152 9.46 8.90 8.74
C VAL A 152 10.13 7.63 8.19
N GLY A 153 10.93 6.93 9.00
CA GLY A 153 11.67 5.72 8.66
C GLY A 153 10.83 4.61 8.00
N PRO A 154 9.65 4.22 8.53
CA PRO A 154 8.83 3.17 7.91
C PRO A 154 8.44 3.46 6.46
N TYR A 155 8.32 4.75 6.10
CA TYR A 155 7.92 5.18 4.77
C TYR A 155 9.07 5.14 3.76
N MET A 156 10.33 5.16 4.22
CA MET A 156 11.51 5.26 3.33
C MET A 156 11.67 4.06 2.41
N THR A 157 11.18 2.88 2.81
CA THR A 157 11.25 1.68 1.97
C THR A 157 10.39 1.78 0.72
N GLY A 158 9.28 2.52 0.76
CA GLY A 158 8.44 2.79 -0.41
C GLY A 158 8.85 4.07 -1.13
N ILE A 159 8.95 5.18 -0.40
CA ILE A 159 9.23 6.52 -0.95
C ILE A 159 10.62 6.59 -1.59
N GLY A 160 11.61 5.86 -1.07
CA GLY A 160 12.97 5.86 -1.61
C GLY A 160 13.12 5.25 -3.01
N GLN A 161 12.05 4.68 -3.58
CA GLN A 161 12.02 4.18 -4.97
C GLN A 161 11.36 5.16 -5.94
N LEU A 162 10.89 6.31 -5.45
CA LEU A 162 10.25 7.33 -6.28
C LEU A 162 11.31 8.22 -6.93
N ASP A 163 10.93 8.84 -8.04
CA ASP A 163 11.76 9.88 -8.66
C ASP A 163 11.91 11.07 -7.70
N ALA A 164 13.10 11.68 -7.66
CA ALA A 164 13.41 12.80 -6.76
C ALA A 164 12.55 14.05 -7.04
N ALA A 165 11.97 14.17 -8.23
CA ALA A 165 11.04 15.23 -8.59
C ALA A 165 9.62 15.02 -8.03
N CYS A 166 9.30 13.83 -7.48
CA CYS A 166 7.98 13.56 -6.91
C CYS A 166 7.74 14.43 -5.65
N SER A 167 6.57 15.05 -5.58
CA SER A 167 6.17 15.84 -4.41
C SER A 167 5.72 14.90 -3.29
N VAL A 168 6.46 14.89 -2.18
CA VAL A 168 6.20 14.03 -1.03
C VAL A 168 6.19 14.86 0.25
N SER A 169 5.03 14.94 0.90
CA SER A 169 4.85 15.61 2.19
C SER A 169 4.89 14.60 3.34
N ILE A 170 5.98 14.60 4.10
CA ILE A 170 6.18 13.68 5.23
C ILE A 170 5.94 14.42 6.54
N MET A 171 5.19 13.80 7.44
CA MET A 171 4.93 14.35 8.77
C MET A 171 6.22 14.35 9.60
N PRO A 172 6.73 15.53 10.02
CA PRO A 172 8.04 15.65 10.67
C PRO A 172 7.95 15.33 12.18
N ALA A 173 7.45 14.14 12.50
CA ALA A 173 7.22 13.69 13.87
C ALA A 173 7.41 12.16 13.99
N PRO A 174 7.68 11.63 15.19
CA PRO A 174 7.63 10.18 15.42
C PRO A 174 6.20 9.65 15.26
N LEU A 175 6.04 8.34 15.05
CA LEU A 175 4.70 7.73 14.99
C LEU A 175 3.98 7.82 16.35
N ARG A 176 4.73 7.53 17.42
CA ARG A 176 4.24 7.49 18.81
C ARG A 176 5.17 8.34 19.68
N ALA A 177 4.60 9.27 20.44
CA ALA A 177 5.32 10.01 21.46
C ALA A 177 5.47 9.20 22.76
N SER A 178 6.36 9.62 23.64
CA SER A 178 6.53 8.99 24.97
C SER A 178 5.40 9.30 25.95
N SER A 179 4.57 10.31 25.67
CA SER A 179 3.38 10.65 26.46
C SER A 179 2.31 11.35 25.62
N GLN A 180 1.08 11.39 26.14
CA GLN A 180 -0.04 12.09 25.52
C GLN A 180 0.22 13.60 25.40
N GLU A 181 0.86 14.22 26.39
CA GLU A 181 1.18 15.64 26.41
C GLU A 181 2.14 15.98 25.27
N ILE A 182 3.19 15.19 25.09
CA ILE A 182 4.16 15.38 23.99
C ILE A 182 3.48 15.18 22.64
N ALA A 183 2.63 14.15 22.49
CA ALA A 183 1.86 13.95 21.27
C ALA A 183 0.94 15.16 20.97
N CYS A 184 0.29 15.72 22.00
CA CYS A 184 -0.54 16.91 21.85
C CYS A 184 0.26 18.12 21.37
N THR A 185 1.39 18.40 22.03
CA THR A 185 2.30 19.50 21.65
C THR A 185 2.76 19.34 20.20
N LEU A 186 3.26 18.15 19.82
CA LEU A 186 3.74 17.89 18.46
C LEU A 186 2.64 17.97 17.41
N ARG A 187 1.40 17.52 17.70
CA ARG A 187 0.27 17.69 16.77
C ARG A 187 -0.10 19.16 16.55
N ASN A 188 0.19 20.04 17.52
CA ASN A 188 -0.09 21.47 17.43
C ASN A 188 1.03 22.28 16.74
N GLU A 189 2.23 21.72 16.59
CA GLU A 189 3.28 22.33 15.79
C GLU A 189 2.81 22.52 14.35
N ASN A 190 2.99 23.73 13.81
CA ASN A 190 2.44 24.09 12.50
C ASN A 190 2.92 23.14 11.40
N SER A 191 4.21 22.77 11.40
CA SER A 191 4.79 21.84 10.43
C SER A 191 4.16 20.44 10.44
N VAL A 192 3.66 19.98 11.59
CA VAL A 192 2.96 18.70 11.72
C VAL A 192 1.48 18.87 11.35
N ARG A 193 0.85 19.92 11.86
CA ARG A 193 -0.56 20.24 11.61
C ARG A 193 -0.86 20.46 10.13
N ASP A 194 0.02 21.15 9.40
CA ASP A 194 -0.14 21.41 7.97
C ASP A 194 -0.14 20.09 7.15
N VAL A 195 0.73 19.15 7.51
CA VAL A 195 0.76 17.82 6.88
C VAL A 195 -0.49 17.00 7.26
N MET A 196 -0.96 17.08 8.50
CA MET A 196 -2.21 16.42 8.92
C MET A 196 -3.42 16.94 8.15
N LEU A 197 -3.53 18.25 7.97
CA LEU A 197 -4.60 18.88 7.18
C LEU A 197 -4.51 18.50 5.70
N THR A 198 -3.30 18.48 5.16
CA THR A 198 -3.04 18.02 3.78
C THR A 198 -3.46 16.56 3.60
N ALA A 199 -3.11 15.68 4.55
CA ALA A 199 -3.48 14.28 4.53
C ALA A 199 -5.00 14.07 4.57
N GLN A 200 -5.71 14.88 5.36
CA GLN A 200 -7.17 14.84 5.44
C GLN A 200 -7.85 15.27 4.13
N ALA A 201 -7.22 16.17 3.37
CA ALA A 201 -7.72 16.67 2.08
C ALA A 201 -7.31 15.81 0.87
N ALA A 202 -6.74 14.61 1.10
CA ALA A 202 -6.33 13.72 0.02
C ALA A 202 -7.51 13.21 -0.81
N ASP A 203 -7.25 12.95 -2.10
CA ASP A 203 -8.23 12.39 -3.02
C ASP A 203 -8.44 10.89 -2.77
N ALA A 204 -7.36 10.19 -2.43
CA ALA A 204 -7.39 8.78 -2.06
C ALA A 204 -6.41 8.49 -0.91
N ALA A 205 -6.66 7.40 -0.18
CA ALA A 205 -5.78 6.89 0.85
C ALA A 205 -5.51 5.39 0.64
N ILE A 206 -4.32 4.95 1.02
CA ILE A 206 -3.95 3.54 1.10
C ILE A 206 -3.44 3.19 2.49
N VAL A 207 -4.04 2.18 3.11
CA VAL A 207 -3.71 1.72 4.47
C VAL A 207 -3.56 0.21 4.53
N GLY A 208 -2.66 -0.26 5.40
CA GLY A 208 -2.60 -1.66 5.80
C GLY A 208 -3.53 -1.91 6.98
N ILE A 209 -4.03 -3.14 7.09
CA ILE A 209 -4.83 -3.58 8.25
C ILE A 209 -4.00 -4.56 9.07
N GLY A 210 -3.76 -4.23 10.34
CA GLY A 210 -3.15 -5.10 11.32
C GLY A 210 -4.19 -5.95 12.03
N ALA A 211 -3.79 -7.11 12.54
CA ALA A 211 -4.65 -7.97 13.34
C ALA A 211 -3.95 -8.41 14.63
N ILE A 212 -4.67 -8.39 15.75
CA ILE A 212 -4.15 -8.83 17.05
C ILE A 212 -3.78 -10.32 17.03
N ASN A 213 -4.55 -11.11 16.29
CA ASN A 213 -4.33 -12.56 16.13
C ASN A 213 -3.01 -12.93 15.44
N GLN A 214 -2.27 -11.97 14.86
CA GLN A 214 -0.94 -12.21 14.30
C GLN A 214 0.15 -12.41 15.35
N LYS A 215 -0.11 -12.13 16.63
CA LYS A 215 0.86 -12.26 17.73
C LYS A 215 2.20 -11.60 17.34
N ASP A 216 3.30 -12.36 17.35
CA ASP A 216 4.66 -11.90 17.09
C ASP A 216 4.92 -11.52 15.61
N GLN A 217 3.97 -11.79 14.71
CA GLN A 217 4.07 -11.47 13.28
C GLN A 217 3.50 -10.09 12.93
N ALA A 218 2.85 -9.38 13.88
CA ALA A 218 2.27 -8.07 13.64
C ALA A 218 3.36 -7.01 13.35
N SER A 219 3.21 -6.25 12.26
CA SER A 219 4.21 -5.25 11.86
C SER A 219 4.41 -4.16 12.92
N ILE A 220 3.34 -3.70 13.57
CA ILE A 220 3.40 -2.67 14.63
C ILE A 220 4.23 -3.11 15.84
N LEU A 221 4.23 -4.42 16.14
CA LEU A 221 5.07 -5.03 17.18
C LEU A 221 6.52 -5.17 16.71
N LYS A 222 6.75 -5.71 15.50
CA LYS A 222 8.10 -5.88 14.93
C LYS A 222 8.84 -4.55 14.76
N SER A 223 8.10 -3.47 14.47
CA SER A 223 8.65 -2.12 14.38
C SER A 223 8.90 -1.47 15.74
N GLY A 224 8.57 -2.14 16.85
CA GLY A 224 8.84 -1.65 18.21
C GLY A 224 7.91 -0.53 18.69
N TYR A 225 6.78 -0.28 18.01
CA TYR A 225 5.85 0.78 18.40
C TYR A 225 4.93 0.38 19.55
N ILE A 226 4.73 -0.92 19.75
CA ILE A 226 4.10 -1.51 20.93
C ILE A 226 4.98 -2.60 21.49
N THR A 227 4.80 -2.89 22.78
CA THR A 227 5.38 -4.07 23.44
C THR A 227 4.44 -5.26 23.36
N GLN A 228 4.95 -6.47 23.58
CA GLN A 228 4.13 -7.68 23.66
C GLN A 228 3.10 -7.60 24.80
N GLY A 229 3.48 -6.98 25.93
CA GLY A 229 2.56 -6.75 27.05
C GLY A 229 1.41 -5.80 26.70
N GLU A 230 1.69 -4.73 25.95
CA GLU A 230 0.65 -3.83 25.43
C GLU A 230 -0.27 -4.57 24.46
N GLN A 231 0.27 -5.36 23.52
CA GLN A 231 -0.54 -6.14 22.57
C GLN A 231 -1.51 -7.09 23.28
N LEU A 232 -1.03 -7.81 24.30
CA LEU A 232 -1.87 -8.71 25.11
C LEU A 232 -2.97 -7.95 25.85
N MET A 233 -2.65 -6.80 26.43
CA MET A 233 -3.62 -5.94 27.11
C MET A 233 -4.68 -5.42 26.14
N ILE A 234 -4.26 -4.96 24.97
CA ILE A 234 -5.14 -4.46 23.90
C ILE A 234 -6.09 -5.57 23.42
N GLY A 235 -5.57 -6.79 23.21
CA GLY A 235 -6.41 -7.95 22.87
C GLY A 235 -7.41 -8.30 23.98
N ARG A 236 -7.02 -8.22 25.26
CA ARG A 236 -7.93 -8.44 26.40
C ARG A 236 -9.05 -7.39 26.49
N LYS A 237 -8.81 -6.18 25.99
CA LYS A 237 -9.83 -5.13 25.87
C LYS A 237 -10.78 -5.33 24.68
N GLY A 238 -10.62 -6.40 23.89
CA GLY A 238 -11.52 -6.75 22.79
C GLY A 238 -11.08 -6.25 21.41
N ALA A 239 -9.88 -5.69 21.28
CA ALA A 239 -9.36 -5.29 19.97
C ALA A 239 -9.13 -6.52 19.07
N VAL A 240 -9.60 -6.42 17.83
CA VAL A 240 -9.38 -7.46 16.80
C VAL A 240 -8.34 -7.03 15.77
N GLY A 241 -8.21 -5.72 15.53
CA GLY A 241 -7.30 -5.17 14.53
C GLY A 241 -6.92 -3.73 14.77
N ASP A 242 -6.05 -3.23 13.90
CA ASP A 242 -5.61 -1.84 13.89
C ASP A 242 -5.42 -1.27 12.48
N ILE A 243 -5.61 0.04 12.37
CA ILE A 243 -5.26 0.86 11.22
C ILE A 243 -4.48 2.06 11.75
N LEU A 244 -3.28 2.28 11.22
CA LEU A 244 -2.37 3.36 11.65
C LEU A 244 -2.05 3.36 13.17
N GLY A 245 -2.17 2.20 13.83
CA GLY A 245 -2.00 2.05 15.28
C GLY A 245 -3.25 2.36 16.13
N TYR A 246 -4.36 2.75 15.52
CA TYR A 246 -5.65 2.83 16.21
C TYR A 246 -6.33 1.47 16.18
N PHE A 247 -6.67 0.97 17.37
CA PHE A 247 -7.21 -0.37 17.60
C PHE A 247 -8.74 -0.32 17.73
N PHE A 248 -9.41 -1.28 17.12
CA PHE A 248 -10.87 -1.38 17.09
C PHE A 248 -11.35 -2.80 17.39
N ASP A 249 -12.59 -2.93 17.86
CA ASP A 249 -13.26 -4.20 18.14
C ASP A 249 -13.87 -4.85 16.88
N ALA A 250 -14.56 -5.99 17.06
CA ALA A 250 -15.23 -6.74 16.00
C ALA A 250 -16.43 -6.00 15.35
N HIS A 251 -16.96 -4.97 16.02
CA HIS A 251 -18.02 -4.11 15.50
C HIS A 251 -17.46 -2.95 14.69
N GLY A 252 -16.14 -2.75 14.72
CA GLY A 252 -15.46 -1.66 14.07
C GLY A 252 -15.45 -0.40 14.93
N GLU A 253 -15.74 -0.47 16.22
CA GLU A 253 -15.66 0.67 17.13
C GLU A 253 -14.24 0.79 17.70
N ILE A 254 -13.71 2.02 17.79
CA ILE A 254 -12.41 2.27 18.41
C ILE A 254 -12.49 1.92 19.88
N ILE A 255 -11.58 1.07 20.36
CA ILE A 255 -11.55 0.69 21.77
C ILE A 255 -11.21 1.91 22.63
N PRO A 256 -12.05 2.29 23.61
CA PRO A 256 -11.76 3.40 24.51
C PRO A 256 -10.61 3.07 25.47
N ASP A 257 -10.00 4.12 26.02
CA ASP A 257 -8.99 4.02 27.08
C ASP A 257 -7.76 3.18 26.73
N ILE A 258 -7.36 3.16 25.45
CA ILE A 258 -6.09 2.63 25.02
C ILE A 258 -5.05 3.76 25.03
N LYS A 259 -4.07 3.65 25.93
CA LYS A 259 -3.01 4.64 26.14
C LYS A 259 -2.31 5.07 24.82
N ILE A 260 -1.96 4.10 23.97
CA ILE A 260 -1.26 4.39 22.70
C ILE A 260 -2.07 5.32 21.78
N HIS A 261 -3.42 5.26 21.76
CA HIS A 261 -4.21 6.13 20.85
C HIS A 261 -3.96 7.62 21.10
N ASN A 262 -3.74 8.01 22.36
CA ASN A 262 -3.48 9.39 22.74
C ASN A 262 -2.04 9.82 22.47
N GLU A 263 -1.12 8.87 22.27
CA GLU A 263 0.31 9.07 22.02
C GLU A 263 0.66 9.10 20.53
N LEU A 264 -0.26 8.70 19.64
CA LEU A 264 -0.02 8.62 18.19
C LEU A 264 -0.04 9.99 17.50
N ILE A 265 0.97 10.30 16.70
CA ILE A 265 1.01 11.53 15.90
C ILE A 265 0.66 11.15 14.47
N GLY A 266 -0.51 11.61 14.03
CA GLY A 266 -1.10 11.23 12.75
C GLY A 266 -2.57 11.58 12.67
N LEU A 267 -3.13 11.37 11.50
CA LEU A 267 -4.56 11.53 11.27
C LEU A 267 -5.33 10.54 12.15
N LYS A 268 -6.39 11.01 12.82
CA LYS A 268 -7.26 10.14 13.62
C LYS A 268 -8.00 9.19 12.69
N LEU A 269 -8.28 7.96 13.18
CA LEU A 269 -8.93 6.94 12.38
C LEU A 269 -10.29 7.41 11.81
N ASN A 270 -11.12 8.07 12.62
CA ASN A 270 -12.41 8.62 12.16
C ASN A 270 -12.26 9.68 11.04
N SER A 271 -11.13 10.38 10.98
CA SER A 271 -10.87 11.38 9.95
C SER A 271 -10.51 10.75 8.59
N LEU A 272 -10.15 9.46 8.53
CA LEU A 272 -9.95 8.76 7.25
C LEU A 272 -11.23 8.76 6.41
N SER A 273 -12.41 8.68 7.04
CA SER A 273 -13.70 8.68 6.34
C SER A 273 -13.97 9.96 5.53
N THR A 274 -13.22 11.04 5.78
CA THR A 274 -13.31 12.29 4.99
C THR A 274 -12.64 12.17 3.62
N ILE A 275 -11.76 11.19 3.43
CA ILE A 275 -11.08 10.91 2.17
C ILE A 275 -12.04 10.11 1.29
N PRO A 276 -12.32 10.53 0.04
CA PRO A 276 -13.34 9.90 -0.81
C PRO A 276 -13.11 8.41 -1.09
N THR A 277 -11.86 7.99 -1.25
CA THR A 277 -11.48 6.61 -1.53
C THR A 277 -10.41 6.17 -0.54
N VAL A 278 -10.71 5.19 0.31
CA VAL A 278 -9.75 4.62 1.27
C VAL A 278 -9.60 3.14 1.00
N ILE A 279 -8.45 2.78 0.42
CA ILE A 279 -8.08 1.43 0.02
C ILE A 279 -7.36 0.74 1.18
N GLY A 280 -8.01 -0.28 1.75
CA GLY A 280 -7.37 -1.24 2.65
C GLY A 280 -6.65 -2.34 1.87
N VAL A 281 -5.39 -2.61 2.21
CA VAL A 281 -4.61 -3.71 1.63
C VAL A 281 -4.21 -4.70 2.71
N ALA A 282 -4.81 -5.88 2.68
CA ALA A 282 -4.56 -6.91 3.69
C ALA A 282 -4.91 -8.31 3.19
N GLY A 283 -4.10 -9.30 3.58
CA GLY A 283 -4.34 -10.72 3.31
C GLY A 283 -3.74 -11.62 4.38
N GLY A 284 -4.07 -12.90 4.29
CA GLY A 284 -3.92 -13.90 5.35
C GLY A 284 -5.21 -14.11 6.16
N GLU A 285 -5.61 -15.37 6.34
CA GLU A 285 -6.87 -15.75 7.01
C GLU A 285 -6.94 -15.23 8.45
N GLN A 286 -5.79 -15.11 9.11
CA GLN A 286 -5.67 -14.55 10.46
C GLN A 286 -6.06 -13.06 10.57
N LYS A 287 -6.20 -12.35 9.44
CA LYS A 287 -6.66 -10.96 9.39
C LYS A 287 -8.15 -10.81 9.09
N ALA A 288 -8.86 -11.90 8.79
CA ALA A 288 -10.25 -11.83 8.33
C ALA A 288 -11.16 -11.04 9.28
N GLU A 289 -11.09 -11.30 10.59
CA GLU A 289 -11.87 -10.57 11.61
C GLU A 289 -11.56 -9.07 11.64
N ALA A 290 -10.27 -8.70 11.57
CA ALA A 290 -9.85 -7.31 11.53
C ALA A 290 -10.30 -6.59 10.25
N ILE A 291 -10.28 -7.29 9.11
CA ILE A 291 -10.75 -6.73 7.83
C ILE A 291 -12.26 -6.51 7.87
N ILE A 292 -13.03 -7.46 8.41
CA ILE A 292 -14.48 -7.30 8.61
C ILE A 292 -14.77 -6.08 9.49
N ALA A 293 -14.10 -5.97 10.63
CA ALA A 293 -14.26 -4.85 11.54
C ALA A 293 -13.89 -3.51 10.89
N ALA A 294 -12.82 -3.47 10.09
CA ALA A 294 -12.41 -2.27 9.36
C ALA A 294 -13.47 -1.78 8.36
N MET A 295 -14.14 -2.72 7.67
CA MET A 295 -15.25 -2.40 6.76
C MET A 295 -16.50 -1.98 7.53
N ARG A 296 -16.85 -2.65 8.65
CA ARG A 296 -17.99 -2.27 9.50
C ARG A 296 -17.85 -0.87 10.09
N GLY A 297 -16.63 -0.51 10.50
CA GLY A 297 -16.31 0.83 11.00
C GLY A 297 -16.24 1.91 9.92
N ASN A 298 -16.46 1.57 8.63
CA ASN A 298 -16.32 2.47 7.48
C ASN A 298 -14.95 3.18 7.41
N TYR A 299 -13.90 2.54 7.92
CA TYR A 299 -12.54 3.08 7.86
C TYR A 299 -11.92 2.89 6.47
N ILE A 300 -12.43 1.92 5.73
CA ILE A 300 -12.10 1.65 4.33
C ILE A 300 -13.38 1.53 3.53
N ASN A 301 -13.35 1.97 2.28
CA ASN A 301 -14.44 1.77 1.32
C ASN A 301 -13.97 1.06 0.05
N ALA A 302 -12.68 0.70 0.00
CA ALA A 302 -12.13 -0.19 -1.01
C ALA A 302 -11.19 -1.22 -0.37
N LEU A 303 -11.14 -2.44 -0.92
CA LEU A 303 -10.35 -3.55 -0.36
C LEU A 303 -9.55 -4.31 -1.42
N VAL A 304 -8.29 -4.58 -1.12
CA VAL A 304 -7.45 -5.52 -1.87
C VAL A 304 -7.05 -6.66 -0.94
N THR A 305 -7.43 -7.88 -1.31
CA THR A 305 -7.17 -9.08 -0.51
C THR A 305 -6.90 -10.30 -1.39
N ASP A 306 -6.65 -11.46 -0.77
CA ASP A 306 -6.45 -12.73 -1.45
C ASP A 306 -7.66 -13.65 -1.29
N GLN A 307 -7.76 -14.64 -2.18
CA GLN A 307 -8.89 -15.58 -2.23
C GLN A 307 -9.11 -16.35 -0.91
N LYS A 308 -8.07 -16.73 -0.18
CA LYS A 308 -8.24 -17.48 1.09
C LYS A 308 -8.83 -16.56 2.16
N THR A 309 -8.31 -15.35 2.27
CA THR A 309 -8.87 -14.35 3.19
C THR A 309 -10.30 -13.97 2.83
N ALA A 310 -10.60 -13.76 1.54
CA ALA A 310 -11.96 -13.49 1.09
C ALA A 310 -12.93 -14.63 1.45
N GLY A 311 -12.54 -15.88 1.20
CA GLY A 311 -13.33 -17.05 1.61
C GLY A 311 -13.55 -17.12 3.12
N LYS A 312 -12.52 -16.81 3.92
CA LYS A 312 -12.64 -16.77 5.39
C LYS A 312 -13.57 -15.65 5.86
N ILE A 313 -13.54 -14.50 5.20
CA ILE A 313 -14.46 -13.38 5.49
C ILE A 313 -15.91 -13.80 5.24
N ILE A 314 -16.20 -14.41 4.09
CA ILE A 314 -17.55 -14.91 3.75
C ILE A 314 -18.05 -15.90 4.81
N GLN A 315 -17.22 -16.86 5.22
CA GLN A 315 -17.58 -17.82 6.27
C GLN A 315 -17.89 -17.19 7.63
N LEU A 316 -17.31 -16.02 7.94
CA LEU A 316 -17.51 -15.33 9.21
C LEU A 316 -18.73 -14.41 9.20
N ILE A 317 -19.17 -13.92 8.03
CA ILE A 317 -20.37 -13.08 7.91
C ILE A 317 -21.66 -13.90 7.76
N GLU A 318 -21.56 -15.15 7.31
CA GLU A 318 -22.70 -16.08 7.19
C GLU A 318 -23.05 -16.78 8.52
N LYS A 319 -22.22 -16.60 9.55
CA LYS A 319 -22.46 -17.10 10.91
C LYS A 319 -23.15 -16.05 11.77
#